data_AF-A0A7K1DXW7-F1
#
_entry.id   AF-A0A7K1DXW7-F1
#
_cell.length_a   1.000
_cell.length_b   1.000
_cell.length_c   1.000
_cell.angle_alpha   90.00
_cell.angle_beta   90.00
_cell.angle_gamma   90.00
#
_symmetry.space_group_name_H-M   'P 1'
#
loop_
_entity.id
_entity.type
_entity.pdbx_description
1 polymer ?
#
loop_
_entity_poly.entity_id
_entity_poly.type
_entity_poly.pdbx_seq_one_letter_code
_entity_poly.pdbx_strand_id
1 'polypeptide(L)' 'MVIDLRSDTVTQPSEGMRDAIAHAPVGDDVYGDDPTVNALESRVAAMFGKEAAVFTPTG' A
#
# COMPACT_ATOMS: atom_id res chain seq x y z
N MET A 1 -26.12 4.21 8.78
CA MET A 1 -24.72 4.02 9.21
C MET A 1 -24.70 2.81 10.13
N VAL A 2 -23.94 1.77 9.78
CA VAL A 2 -23.77 0.59 10.65
C VAL A 2 -22.54 0.86 11.52
N ILE A 3 -22.68 0.73 12.83
CA ILE A 3 -21.53 0.80 13.75
C ILE A 3 -20.97 -0.61 13.87
N ASP A 4 -19.74 -0.82 13.41
CA ASP A 4 -19.06 -2.12 13.42
C ASP A 4 -17.81 -2.04 14.30
N LEU A 5 -17.81 -2.78 15.41
CA LEU A 5 -16.73 -2.80 16.42
C LEU A 5 -16.00 -4.15 16.47
N ARG A 6 -16.15 -5.00 15.44
CA ARG A 6 -15.57 -6.35 15.44
C ARG A 6 -14.03 -6.33 15.34
N SER A 7 -13.48 -5.45 14.51
CA SER A 7 -12.03 -5.30 14.26
C SER A 7 -11.76 -4.02 13.45
N ASP A 8 -10.53 -3.52 13.47
CA ASP A 8 -9.98 -2.50 12.55
C ASP A 8 -9.82 -2.99 11.10
N THR A 9 -9.74 -4.29 10.87
CA THR A 9 -9.67 -4.90 9.53
C THR A 9 -10.94 -4.68 8.69
N VAL A 10 -12.05 -4.22 9.30
CA VAL A 10 -13.29 -3.88 8.59
C VAL A 10 -13.24 -2.49 7.91
N THR A 11 -12.13 -1.77 8.05
CA THR A 11 -11.90 -0.47 7.41
C THR A 11 -12.11 -0.56 5.90
N GLN A 12 -12.69 0.49 5.32
CA GLN A 12 -12.89 0.61 3.87
C GLN A 12 -12.02 1.75 3.31
N PRO A 13 -11.52 1.63 2.07
CA PRO A 13 -10.82 2.72 1.40
C PRO A 13 -11.70 3.98 1.33
N SER A 14 -11.14 5.10 1.78
CA SER A 14 -11.74 6.43 1.60
C SER A 14 -11.77 6.82 0.12
N GLU A 15 -12.52 7.87 -0.23
CA GLU A 15 -12.58 8.40 -1.60
C GLU A 15 -11.17 8.75 -2.13
N GLY A 16 -10.37 9.52 -1.37
CA GLY A 16 -9.01 9.86 -1.79
C GLY A 16 -8.08 8.65 -1.95
N MET A 17 -8.28 7.57 -1.17
CA MET A 17 -7.52 6.32 -1.37
C MET A 17 -7.95 5.63 -2.67
N ARG A 18 -9.25 5.60 -2.98
CA ARG A 18 -9.77 5.02 -4.23
C ARG A 18 -9.26 5.79 -5.44
N ASP A 19 -9.24 7.11 -5.38
CA ASP A 19 -8.69 7.95 -6.45
C ASP A 19 -7.19 7.70 -6.64
N ALA A 20 -6.42 7.61 -5.56
CA ALA A 20 -4.99 7.30 -5.63
C ALA A 20 -4.74 5.92 -6.27
N ILE A 21 -5.50 4.90 -5.88
CA ILE A 21 -5.41 3.55 -6.46
C ILE A 21 -5.74 3.59 -7.96
N ALA A 22 -6.81 4.30 -8.35
CA ALA A 22 -7.27 4.34 -9.73
C ALA A 22 -6.28 5.03 -10.69
N HIS A 23 -5.45 5.96 -10.17
CA HIS A 23 -4.51 6.75 -10.97
C HIS A 23 -3.04 6.35 -10.74
N ALA A 24 -2.77 5.32 -9.93
CA ALA A 24 -1.41 4.89 -9.64
C ALA A 24 -0.74 4.36 -10.92
N PRO A 25 0.49 4.78 -11.25
CA PRO A 25 1.27 4.11 -12.27
C PRO A 25 1.65 2.71 -11.77
N VAL A 26 1.48 1.69 -12.60
CA VAL A 26 1.72 0.29 -12.26
C VAL A 26 2.65 -0.38 -13.26
N GLY A 27 3.22 -1.52 -12.87
CA GLY A 27 4.11 -2.33 -13.69
C GLY A 27 4.06 -3.80 -13.29
N ASP A 28 5.03 -4.58 -13.73
CA ASP A 28 5.20 -5.96 -13.30
C ASP A 28 6.22 -6.02 -12.16
N ASP A 29 5.72 -6.28 -10.95
CA ASP A 29 6.52 -6.29 -9.72
C ASP A 29 7.50 -7.48 -9.67
N VAL A 30 7.23 -8.58 -10.37
CA VAL A 30 8.19 -9.70 -10.47
C VAL A 30 9.48 -9.28 -11.15
N TYR A 31 9.38 -8.31 -12.07
CA TYR A 31 10.53 -7.70 -12.75
C TYR A 31 11.03 -6.42 -12.05
N GLY A 32 10.36 -5.95 -10.99
CA GLY A 32 10.69 -4.72 -10.28
C GLY A 32 10.27 -3.44 -11.01
N ASP A 33 9.38 -3.54 -12.00
CA ASP A 33 8.98 -2.42 -12.85
C ASP A 33 7.72 -1.69 -12.36
N ASP A 34 7.16 -2.06 -11.20
CA ASP A 34 6.02 -1.33 -10.61
C ASP A 34 6.51 -0.09 -9.82
N PRO A 35 6.30 1.14 -10.34
CA PRO A 35 6.81 2.34 -9.69
C PRO A 35 6.10 2.66 -8.38
N THR A 36 4.85 2.22 -8.20
CA THR A 36 4.10 2.49 -6.97
C THR A 36 4.53 1.56 -5.84
N VAL A 37 4.78 0.27 -6.14
CA VAL A 37 5.36 -0.67 -5.16
C VAL A 37 6.75 -0.21 -4.73
N ASN A 38 7.64 0.10 -5.69
CA ASN A 38 8.98 0.59 -5.42
C ASN A 38 8.99 1.86 -4.54
N ALA A 39 8.06 2.79 -4.79
CA ALA A 39 7.93 4.02 -4.00
C ALA A 39 7.46 3.75 -2.56
N LEU A 40 6.53 2.81 -2.38
CA LEU A 40 6.06 2.39 -1.05
C LEU A 40 7.21 1.76 -0.26
N GLU A 41 7.92 0.81 -0.84
CA GLU A 41 9.03 0.10 -0.19
C GLU A 41 10.17 1.04 0.17
N SER A 42 10.59 1.91 -0.76
CA SER A 42 11.62 2.92 -0.51
C SER A 42 11.24 3.85 0.65
N ARG A 43 9.98 4.31 0.67
CA ARG A 43 9.47 5.18 1.74
C ARG A 43 9.46 4.47 3.08
N VAL A 44 9.02 3.21 3.13
CA VAL A 44 8.95 2.42 4.37
C VAL A 44 10.34 2.07 4.88
N ALA A 45 11.26 1.65 4.02
CA ALA A 45 12.65 1.40 4.38
C ALA A 45 13.29 2.65 5.03
N ALA A 46 13.11 3.82 4.41
CA ALA A 46 13.59 5.09 4.94
C ALA A 46 12.91 5.46 6.28
N MET A 47 11.60 5.27 6.40
CA MET A 47 10.83 5.57 7.61
C MET A 47 11.31 4.78 8.83
N PHE A 48 11.71 3.53 8.63
CA PHE A 48 12.17 2.63 9.71
C PHE A 48 13.70 2.53 9.83
N GLY A 49 14.45 3.29 9.04
CA GLY A 49 15.92 3.26 9.04
C GLY A 49 16.49 1.89 8.66
N LYS A 50 15.87 1.23 7.67
CA LYS A 50 16.27 -0.08 7.14
C LYS A 50 16.82 0.07 5.72
N GLU A 51 17.63 -0.91 5.31
CA GLU A 51 18.23 -0.91 3.98
C GLU A 51 17.21 -1.17 2.86
N ALA A 52 16.18 -1.98 3.15
CA ALA A 52 15.14 -2.36 2.20
C ALA A 52 13.81 -2.68 2.91
N ALA A 53 12.74 -2.75 2.13
CA ALA A 53 11.41 -3.23 2.51
C ALA A 53 10.84 -4.09 1.37
N VAL A 54 9.80 -4.88 1.66
CA VAL A 54 9.06 -5.64 0.66
C VAL A 54 7.57 -5.55 0.94
N PHE A 55 6.75 -5.32 -0.10
CA PHE A 55 5.30 -5.35 0.01
C PHE A 55 4.78 -6.79 -0.06
N THR A 56 3.86 -7.16 0.83
CA THR A 56 3.23 -8.48 0.85
C THR A 56 1.70 -8.35 0.88
N PRO A 57 0.94 -9.34 0.34
CA PRO A 57 -0.52 -9.28 0.34
C PRO A 57 -1.15 -9.27 1.73
N THR A 58 -0.49 -9.90 2.71
CA THR A 58 -0.93 -9.97 4.11
C THR A 58 0.28 -9.83 5.04
N GLY A 59 0.00 -9.44 6.29
CA GLY A 59 0.95 -9.59 7.40
C GLY A 59 1.14 -11.05 7.82
#